data_AF-A0A929TJI1-F1
#
_entry.id   AF-A0A929TJI1-F1
#
_cell.length_a   1.000
_cell.length_b   1.000
_cell.length_c   1.000
_cell.angle_alpha   90.00
_cell.angle_beta   90.00
_cell.angle_gamma   90.00
#
_symmetry.space_group_name_H-M   'P 1'
#
loop_
_entity.id
_entity.type
_entity.pdbx_description
1 polymer ?
#
loop_
_entity_poly.entity_id
_entity_poly.type
_entity_poly.pdbx_seq_one_letter_code
_entity_poly.pdbx_strand_id
1 'polypeptide(L)'
;MQGALEKKHSFGVSLTKRPLVGKILPAMIFVLYLAACFFTGQFQNPAFVFSAFLALLTFVVFQLSPVFSRRSSVAAALLLLCTVVSILGNSYFANAPAKGNFPSEFMERVPAGHFEEVLKDTELSAFRDLEGEGAFYRYSGRNLLWNAAILDGISSTQSMFSLSDAEVGNYLQSVGIPEQAAYAYFGVDDRMIASALAGVKYFTLAYDNDFEKQYVPYGFEDMGLRGSTTRQGQETAMKNPYHLYANPYALPFGYTYGSWIPEQTFRKLSLTMRQEAMLYGAVVDPDGQKILQKSGIREQAALETAGENVSLHQKEIPFQMTTSEGIQVEKENGQQVFRVQQAGESLTFTFDGLAQTETYLVVNALSVDGVGKTFWPTITSYGMIPAAEKDAKEEGRASDAAAKETAASRVTDANKKLDKQLVYIQPRGQNFSDWHNFAVNMGYDEAPRGAITFTFDQAGTWRVKDFAVVCMTPQSLREQVPRLLQTQLTQVDLHKNPISFATGKITGEITSSGEQILTFNLPYAEGWKLKIDGKKTDLFHVNVMFMGALLQEGTHQIELTYMTPGLYPGMLISIFALVLMILCRCLRMRTGEKDQRCAKNSGTF
;
A
#
# COMPACT_ATOMS: atom_id res chain seq x y z
N MET A 1 -35.68 -43.29 -72.29
CA MET A 1 -36.40 -44.03 -71.24
C MET A 1 -37.51 -43.15 -70.72
N GLN A 2 -38.70 -43.72 -70.61
CA GLN A 2 -39.99 -43.07 -70.37
C GLN A 2 -40.08 -42.31 -69.05
N GLY A 3 -41.02 -41.35 -69.02
CA GLY A 3 -41.24 -40.41 -67.94
C GLY A 3 -41.87 -40.99 -66.67
N ALA A 4 -41.95 -40.14 -65.64
CA ALA A 4 -43.07 -40.12 -64.70
C ALA A 4 -43.08 -38.79 -63.91
N LEU A 5 -44.06 -37.97 -64.27
CA LEU A 5 -45.05 -37.32 -63.38
C LEU A 5 -44.62 -36.28 -62.33
N GLU A 6 -45.20 -35.10 -62.58
CA GLU A 6 -45.49 -33.99 -61.67
C GLU A 6 -45.86 -34.39 -60.23
N LYS A 7 -45.28 -33.66 -59.26
CA LYS A 7 -45.96 -33.32 -58.01
C LYS A 7 -45.75 -31.85 -57.68
N LYS A 8 -46.87 -31.11 -57.70
CA LYS A 8 -47.06 -29.77 -57.11
C LYS A 8 -46.35 -29.66 -55.76
N HIS A 9 -45.46 -28.68 -55.60
CA HIS A 9 -45.08 -28.20 -54.27
C HIS A 9 -45.95 -27.01 -53.90
N SER A 10 -46.88 -27.27 -52.99
CA SER A 10 -47.67 -26.28 -52.27
C SER A 10 -46.78 -25.28 -51.55
N PHE A 11 -47.15 -24.00 -51.59
CA PHE A 11 -46.76 -23.00 -50.59
C PHE A 11 -47.12 -23.51 -49.20
N GLY A 12 -46.15 -24.08 -48.49
CA GLY A 12 -46.27 -24.50 -47.11
C GLY A 12 -45.18 -23.82 -46.29
N VAL A 13 -45.51 -22.72 -45.62
CA VAL A 13 -44.67 -22.14 -44.58
C VAL A 13 -44.64 -23.13 -43.42
N SER A 14 -43.62 -23.98 -43.38
CA SER A 14 -43.30 -24.81 -42.22
C SER A 14 -42.74 -23.92 -41.11
N LEU A 15 -43.65 -23.35 -40.30
CA LEU A 15 -43.31 -22.83 -38.97
C LEU A 15 -43.05 -24.04 -38.06
N THR A 16 -41.82 -24.57 -38.10
CA THR A 16 -41.35 -25.45 -37.03
C THR A 16 -41.51 -24.72 -35.69
N LYS A 17 -41.95 -25.38 -34.61
CA LYS A 17 -42.26 -24.74 -33.31
C LYS A 17 -41.02 -24.20 -32.56
N ARG A 18 -39.80 -24.52 -33.00
CA ARG A 18 -38.53 -24.17 -32.33
C ARG A 18 -38.14 -22.67 -32.32
N PRO A 19 -38.37 -21.83 -33.36
CA PRO A 19 -38.09 -20.40 -33.32
C PRO A 19 -39.15 -19.59 -32.56
N LEU A 20 -40.34 -20.15 -32.30
CA LEU A 20 -41.42 -19.47 -31.56
C LEU A 20 -41.14 -19.47 -30.05
N VAL A 21 -40.70 -20.61 -29.51
CA VAL A 21 -40.33 -20.75 -28.09
C VAL A 21 -39.14 -19.85 -27.74
N GLY A 22 -38.15 -19.74 -28.63
CA GLY A 22 -36.99 -18.85 -28.46
C GLY A 22 -37.31 -17.34 -28.44
N LYS A 23 -38.50 -16.93 -28.89
CA LYS A 23 -38.94 -15.52 -28.87
C LYS A 23 -39.94 -15.22 -27.76
N ILE A 24 -40.84 -16.16 -27.48
CA ILE A 24 -41.90 -16.01 -26.47
C ILE A 24 -41.33 -16.07 -25.05
N LEU A 25 -40.39 -16.99 -24.78
CA LEU A 25 -39.83 -17.15 -23.44
C LEU A 25 -39.09 -15.88 -22.94
N PRO A 26 -38.20 -15.24 -23.73
CA PRO A 26 -37.60 -13.96 -23.35
C PRO A 26 -38.61 -12.82 -23.17
N ALA A 27 -39.68 -12.78 -23.99
CA ALA A 27 -40.75 -11.79 -23.85
C ALA A 27 -41.49 -11.95 -22.52
N MET A 28 -41.82 -13.19 -22.14
CA MET A 28 -42.46 -13.49 -20.86
C MET A 28 -41.56 -13.12 -19.68
N ILE A 29 -40.27 -13.47 -19.73
CA ILE A 29 -39.30 -13.11 -18.69
C ILE A 29 -39.20 -11.59 -18.54
N PHE A 30 -39.13 -10.86 -19.66
CA PHE A 30 -39.05 -9.40 -19.63
C PHE A 30 -40.31 -8.75 -19.04
N VAL A 31 -41.49 -9.24 -19.41
CA VAL A 31 -42.77 -8.78 -18.85
C VAL A 31 -42.86 -9.08 -17.35
N LEU A 32 -42.47 -10.29 -16.92
CA LEU A 32 -42.44 -10.65 -15.50
C LEU A 32 -41.46 -9.77 -14.70
N TYR A 33 -40.30 -9.45 -15.27
CA TYR A 33 -39.34 -8.53 -14.67
C TYR A 33 -39.91 -7.12 -14.53
N LEU A 34 -40.52 -6.56 -15.58
CA LEU A 34 -41.18 -5.25 -15.51
C LEU A 34 -42.33 -5.25 -14.50
N ALA A 35 -43.12 -6.33 -14.41
CA ALA A 35 -44.17 -6.46 -13.42
C ALA A 35 -43.60 -6.48 -11.98
N ALA A 36 -42.54 -7.24 -11.72
CA ALA A 36 -41.87 -7.24 -10.42
C ALA A 36 -41.32 -5.85 -10.05
N CYS A 37 -40.75 -5.13 -11.02
CA CYS A 37 -40.27 -3.76 -10.82
C CYS A 37 -41.41 -2.77 -10.54
N PHE A 38 -42.59 -2.99 -11.14
CA PHE A 38 -43.79 -2.20 -10.85
C PHE A 38 -44.27 -2.40 -9.42
N PHE A 39 -44.39 -3.67 -8.97
CA PHE A 39 -44.82 -3.98 -7.61
C PHE A 39 -43.82 -3.57 -6.52
N THR A 40 -42.53 -3.46 -6.86
CA THR A 40 -41.48 -2.96 -5.94
C THR A 40 -41.31 -1.44 -5.97
N GLY A 41 -42.16 -0.71 -6.71
CA GLY A 41 -42.15 0.76 -6.75
C GLY A 41 -41.02 1.39 -7.58
N GLN A 42 -40.23 0.59 -8.30
CA GLN A 42 -39.05 1.07 -9.03
C GLN A 42 -39.39 2.08 -10.14
N PHE A 43 -40.62 2.07 -10.67
CA PHE A 43 -41.07 3.04 -11.68
C PHE A 43 -41.22 4.47 -11.16
N GLN A 44 -41.10 4.71 -9.85
CA GLN A 44 -40.98 6.07 -9.31
C GLN A 44 -39.59 6.68 -9.55
N ASN A 45 -38.58 5.86 -9.87
CA ASN A 45 -37.24 6.32 -10.18
C ASN A 45 -37.11 6.62 -11.69
N PRO A 46 -36.88 7.88 -12.11
CA PRO A 46 -36.77 8.25 -13.52
C PRO A 46 -35.58 7.57 -14.24
N ALA A 47 -34.50 7.21 -13.53
CA ALA A 47 -33.39 6.43 -14.08
C ALA A 47 -33.84 5.02 -14.45
N PHE A 48 -34.63 4.40 -13.58
CA PHE A 48 -35.20 3.08 -13.81
C PHE A 48 -36.19 3.09 -14.97
N VAL A 49 -37.07 4.09 -15.06
CA VAL A 49 -38.01 4.24 -16.18
C VAL A 49 -37.28 4.40 -17.52
N PHE A 50 -36.22 5.21 -17.55
CA PHE A 50 -35.36 5.37 -18.72
C PHE A 50 -34.68 4.04 -19.12
N SER A 51 -34.13 3.31 -18.15
CA SER A 51 -33.54 1.98 -18.36
C SER A 51 -34.55 0.94 -18.85
N ALA A 52 -35.75 0.92 -18.28
CA ALA A 52 -36.82 0.01 -18.68
C ALA A 52 -37.27 0.29 -20.12
N PHE A 53 -37.38 1.57 -20.51
CA PHE A 53 -37.68 1.97 -21.88
C PHE A 53 -36.59 1.53 -22.87
N LEU A 54 -35.31 1.74 -22.54
CA LEU A 54 -34.19 1.30 -23.37
C LEU A 54 -34.06 -0.22 -23.44
N ALA A 55 -34.35 -0.94 -22.35
CA ALA A 55 -34.38 -2.39 -22.34
C ALA A 55 -35.50 -2.91 -23.24
N LEU A 56 -36.68 -2.28 -23.21
CA LEU A 56 -37.78 -2.57 -24.13
C LEU A 56 -37.40 -2.27 -25.59
N LEU A 57 -36.77 -1.13 -25.85
CA LEU A 57 -36.30 -0.76 -27.20
C LEU A 57 -35.25 -1.76 -27.72
N THR A 58 -34.29 -2.14 -26.87
CA THR A 58 -33.26 -3.14 -27.18
C THR A 58 -33.89 -4.49 -27.47
N PHE A 59 -34.87 -4.89 -26.66
CA PHE A 59 -35.65 -6.11 -26.84
C PHE A 59 -36.42 -6.09 -28.17
N VAL A 60 -37.09 -4.99 -28.51
CA VAL A 60 -37.79 -4.81 -29.79
C VAL A 60 -36.81 -4.89 -30.97
N VAL A 61 -35.68 -4.19 -30.91
CA VAL A 61 -34.64 -4.25 -31.96
C VAL A 61 -34.10 -5.68 -32.10
N PHE A 62 -33.89 -6.40 -31.00
CA PHE A 62 -33.48 -7.80 -31.01
C PHE A 62 -34.53 -8.70 -31.68
N GLN A 63 -35.82 -8.55 -31.35
CA GLN A 63 -36.90 -9.35 -31.93
C GLN A 63 -37.14 -9.06 -33.41
N LEU A 64 -36.89 -7.82 -33.84
CA LEU A 64 -36.98 -7.37 -35.22
C LEU A 64 -35.69 -7.62 -36.02
N SER A 65 -34.59 -7.99 -35.37
CA SER A 65 -33.31 -8.29 -36.04
C SER A 65 -33.40 -9.29 -37.22
N PRO A 66 -34.31 -10.31 -37.23
CA PRO A 66 -34.49 -11.18 -38.39
C PRO A 66 -35.22 -10.51 -39.56
N VAL A 67 -36.07 -9.51 -39.30
CA VAL A 67 -36.70 -8.67 -40.35
C VAL A 67 -35.65 -7.78 -41.00
N PHE A 68 -34.66 -7.34 -40.21
CA PHE A 68 -33.46 -6.67 -40.68
C PHE A 68 -32.41 -7.64 -41.28
N SER A 69 -32.74 -8.90 -41.58
CA SER A 69 -31.77 -9.91 -42.10
C SER A 69 -31.01 -9.47 -43.35
N ARG A 70 -31.59 -8.63 -44.22
CA ARG A 70 -30.89 -8.02 -45.38
C ARG A 70 -29.96 -6.84 -45.02
N ARG A 71 -30.01 -6.33 -43.79
CA ARG A 71 -29.22 -5.21 -43.25
C ARG A 71 -28.85 -5.47 -41.77
N SER A 72 -28.32 -6.65 -41.44
CA SER A 72 -27.99 -7.07 -40.06
C SER A 72 -27.08 -6.09 -39.30
N SER A 73 -26.27 -5.34 -40.03
CA SER A 73 -25.44 -4.25 -39.53
C SER A 73 -26.19 -3.04 -38.99
N VAL A 74 -27.43 -2.79 -39.44
CA VAL A 74 -28.29 -1.71 -38.92
C VAL A 74 -28.87 -2.11 -37.57
N ALA A 75 -29.34 -3.35 -37.43
CA ALA A 75 -29.79 -3.88 -36.15
C ALA A 75 -28.64 -3.86 -35.11
N ALA A 76 -27.44 -4.28 -35.51
CA ALA A 76 -26.26 -4.21 -34.65
C ALA A 76 -25.91 -2.76 -34.24
N ALA A 77 -25.96 -1.80 -35.18
CA ALA A 77 -25.72 -0.38 -34.88
C ALA A 77 -26.78 0.21 -33.94
N LEU A 78 -28.06 -0.17 -34.11
CA LEU A 78 -29.14 0.25 -33.23
C LEU A 78 -29.00 -0.35 -31.82
N LEU A 79 -28.61 -1.62 -31.71
CA LEU A 79 -28.30 -2.24 -30.41
C LEU A 79 -27.12 -1.54 -29.73
N LEU A 80 -26.04 -1.26 -30.46
CA LEU A 80 -24.90 -0.51 -29.92
C LEU A 80 -25.32 0.90 -29.47
N LEU A 81 -26.11 1.60 -30.27
CA LEU A 81 -26.64 2.91 -29.92
C LEU A 81 -27.50 2.85 -28.65
N CYS A 82 -28.40 1.86 -28.55
CA CYS A 82 -29.21 1.65 -27.34
C CYS A 82 -28.31 1.39 -26.11
N THR A 83 -27.26 0.59 -26.26
CA THR A 83 -26.30 0.34 -25.18
C THR A 83 -25.54 1.62 -24.78
N VAL A 84 -25.03 2.39 -25.74
CA VAL A 84 -24.31 3.64 -25.44
C VAL A 84 -25.23 4.67 -24.79
N VAL A 85 -26.44 4.86 -25.33
CA VAL A 85 -27.45 5.77 -24.76
C VAL A 85 -27.87 5.28 -23.37
N SER A 86 -27.96 3.97 -23.15
CA SER A 86 -28.21 3.40 -21.82
C SER A 86 -27.10 3.71 -20.84
N ILE A 87 -25.83 3.50 -21.20
CA ILE A 87 -24.69 3.80 -20.33
C ILE A 87 -24.65 5.30 -19.99
N LEU A 88 -24.71 6.17 -21.01
CA LEU A 88 -24.64 7.62 -20.83
C LEU A 88 -25.84 8.16 -20.05
N GLY A 89 -27.04 7.70 -20.39
CA GLY A 89 -28.25 8.16 -19.73
C GLY A 89 -28.37 7.64 -18.30
N ASN A 90 -28.03 6.38 -18.01
CA ASN A 90 -27.98 5.90 -16.63
C ASN A 90 -26.94 6.67 -15.81
N SER A 91 -25.76 6.92 -16.37
CA SER A 91 -24.75 7.74 -15.70
C SER A 91 -25.26 9.16 -15.42
N TYR A 92 -25.94 9.80 -16.39
CA TYR A 92 -26.56 11.11 -16.20
C TYR A 92 -27.67 11.08 -15.15
N PHE A 93 -28.62 10.14 -15.23
CA PHE A 93 -29.73 10.08 -14.29
C PHE A 93 -29.28 9.74 -12.87
N ALA A 94 -28.25 8.92 -12.69
CA ALA A 94 -27.68 8.62 -11.37
C ALA A 94 -26.86 9.79 -10.82
N ASN A 95 -25.97 10.39 -11.62
CA ASN A 95 -24.92 11.27 -11.10
C ASN A 95 -25.17 12.77 -11.35
N ALA A 96 -26.00 13.17 -12.30
CA ALA A 96 -26.17 14.58 -12.62
C ALA A 96 -26.83 15.35 -11.46
N PRO A 97 -26.37 16.58 -11.14
CA PRO A 97 -26.90 17.38 -10.03
C PRO A 97 -28.41 17.63 -10.08
N ALA A 98 -28.98 17.72 -11.29
CA ALA A 98 -30.41 17.98 -11.50
C ALA A 98 -31.28 16.70 -11.55
N LYS A 99 -30.72 15.52 -11.30
CA LYS A 99 -31.40 14.21 -11.34
C LYS A 99 -31.19 13.44 -10.04
N GLY A 100 -30.55 12.27 -10.08
CA GLY A 100 -30.28 11.45 -8.90
C GLY A 100 -29.26 12.07 -7.97
N ASN A 101 -28.36 12.92 -8.50
CA ASN A 101 -27.35 13.64 -7.72
C ASN A 101 -26.62 12.75 -6.69
N PHE A 102 -26.31 11.50 -7.07
CA PHE A 102 -25.65 10.55 -6.18
C PHE A 102 -24.40 11.11 -5.48
N PRO A 103 -23.54 11.93 -6.14
CA PRO A 103 -22.43 12.60 -5.46
C PRO A 103 -22.87 13.47 -4.26
N SER A 104 -24.06 14.07 -4.30
CA SER A 104 -24.56 14.89 -3.19
C SER A 104 -24.94 14.09 -1.95
N GLU A 105 -25.26 12.80 -2.05
CA GLU A 105 -25.46 11.95 -0.87
C GLU A 105 -24.20 11.88 0.01
N PHE A 106 -23.03 12.08 -0.61
CA PHE A 106 -21.74 12.18 0.07
C PHE A 106 -21.37 13.62 0.45
N MET A 107 -22.13 14.62 -0.02
CA MET A 107 -21.90 16.05 0.27
C MET A 107 -22.89 16.63 1.29
N GLU A 108 -24.12 16.12 1.39
CA GLU A 108 -25.21 16.70 2.22
C GLU A 108 -24.90 16.74 3.73
N ARG A 109 -23.86 16.04 4.19
CA ARG A 109 -23.40 16.07 5.60
C ARG A 109 -22.24 17.04 5.86
N VAL A 110 -21.73 17.73 4.84
CA VAL A 110 -20.55 18.60 4.93
C VAL A 110 -20.95 20.00 4.43
N PRO A 111 -21.18 20.98 5.34
CA PRO A 111 -21.50 22.36 4.96
C PRO A 111 -20.50 22.90 3.92
N ALA A 112 -20.96 23.81 3.04
CA ALA A 112 -20.07 24.48 2.11
C ALA A 112 -18.91 25.16 2.86
N GLY A 113 -17.68 24.80 2.52
CA GLY A 113 -16.45 25.25 3.21
C GLY A 113 -16.00 24.38 4.39
N HIS A 114 -16.82 23.43 4.89
CA HIS A 114 -16.40 22.50 5.94
C HIS A 114 -15.30 21.56 5.45
N PHE A 115 -15.32 21.15 4.18
CA PHE A 115 -14.21 20.39 3.61
C PHE A 115 -12.92 21.22 3.64
N GLU A 116 -12.94 22.47 3.19
CA GLU A 116 -11.78 23.37 3.30
C GLU A 116 -11.34 23.61 4.75
N GLU A 117 -12.28 23.67 5.70
CA GLU A 117 -11.97 23.80 7.13
C GLU A 117 -11.29 22.52 7.66
N VAL A 118 -11.84 21.34 7.36
CA VAL A 118 -11.24 20.03 7.71
C VAL A 118 -9.86 19.88 7.07
N LEU A 119 -9.71 20.24 5.79
CA LEU A 119 -8.41 20.23 5.08
C LEU A 119 -7.38 21.19 5.69
N LYS A 120 -7.84 22.30 6.27
CA LYS A 120 -6.97 23.29 6.92
C LYS A 120 -6.65 22.94 8.37
N ASP A 121 -7.35 21.97 8.96
CA ASP A 121 -7.20 21.51 10.35
C ASP A 121 -6.55 20.11 10.43
N THR A 122 -5.91 19.65 9.35
CA THR A 122 -5.11 18.41 9.34
C THR A 122 -3.66 18.69 9.74
N GLU A 123 -2.86 17.63 9.89
CA GLU A 123 -1.43 17.74 10.15
C GLU A 123 -0.69 18.50 9.04
N LEU A 124 -1.28 18.60 7.83
CA LEU A 124 -0.69 19.34 6.71
C LEU A 124 -0.48 20.81 7.03
N SER A 125 -1.31 21.38 7.91
CA SER A 125 -1.16 22.76 8.39
C SER A 125 0.20 23.02 9.05
N ALA A 126 0.86 22.00 9.61
CA ALA A 126 2.18 22.12 10.22
C ALA A 126 3.31 22.20 9.19
N PHE A 127 3.08 21.78 7.93
CA PHE A 127 4.12 21.66 6.90
C PHE A 127 4.06 22.74 5.81
N ARG A 128 2.96 23.48 5.67
CA ARG A 128 2.70 24.38 4.52
C ARG A 128 3.79 25.41 4.22
N ASP A 129 4.52 25.87 5.23
CA ASP A 129 5.52 26.94 5.11
C ASP A 129 6.96 26.46 5.40
N LEU A 130 7.19 25.14 5.46
CA LEU A 130 8.52 24.60 5.81
C LEU A 130 9.49 24.57 4.64
N GLU A 131 8.98 24.15 3.48
CA GLU A 131 9.80 23.91 2.28
C GLU A 131 9.28 24.74 1.11
N GLY A 132 10.17 25.03 0.16
CA GLY A 132 9.79 25.73 -1.06
C GLY A 132 8.75 24.96 -1.87
N GLU A 133 7.92 25.68 -2.63
CA GLU A 133 6.93 25.07 -3.52
C GLU A 133 7.60 24.05 -4.45
N GLY A 134 7.04 22.84 -4.50
CA GLY A 134 7.56 21.75 -5.34
C GLY A 134 8.71 20.95 -4.74
N ALA A 135 9.26 21.35 -3.58
CA ALA A 135 10.31 20.59 -2.90
C ALA A 135 9.85 19.16 -2.54
N PHE A 136 10.78 18.21 -2.67
CA PHE A 136 10.54 16.84 -2.23
C PHE A 136 10.95 16.67 -0.77
N TYR A 137 10.01 16.20 0.04
CA TYR A 137 10.24 15.66 1.36
C TYR A 137 9.12 14.67 1.71
N ARG A 138 9.39 13.76 2.64
CA ARG A 138 8.34 12.96 3.28
C ARG A 138 8.12 13.35 4.71
N TYR A 139 6.88 13.23 5.17
CA TYR A 139 6.57 13.23 6.59
C TYR A 139 6.02 11.87 7.05
N SER A 140 6.17 11.63 8.34
CA SER A 140 5.53 10.53 9.07
C SER A 140 5.01 11.06 10.41
N GLY A 141 4.42 10.22 11.23
CA GLY A 141 3.91 10.65 12.52
C GLY A 141 2.83 9.77 13.10
N ARG A 142 2.28 10.23 14.23
CA ARG A 142 1.28 9.52 15.02
C ARG A 142 -0.08 10.19 14.89
N ASN A 143 -1.14 9.38 14.84
CA ASN A 143 -2.52 9.83 14.74
C ASN A 143 -2.78 10.74 13.52
N LEU A 144 -2.13 10.44 12.38
CA LEU A 144 -2.29 11.19 11.14
C LEU A 144 -3.64 10.93 10.49
N LEU A 145 -4.17 11.94 9.78
CA LEU A 145 -5.39 11.77 9.02
C LEU A 145 -5.11 11.03 7.71
N TRP A 146 -5.86 9.94 7.48
CA TRP A 146 -5.68 9.13 6.28
C TRP A 146 -5.90 9.93 5.01
N ASN A 147 -5.02 9.72 4.03
CA ASN A 147 -5.07 10.37 2.71
C ASN A 147 -4.91 11.91 2.74
N ALA A 148 -4.61 12.53 3.88
CA ALA A 148 -4.46 13.98 3.97
C ALA A 148 -3.40 14.49 2.98
N ALA A 149 -2.25 13.82 2.93
CA ALA A 149 -1.13 14.08 2.02
C ALA A 149 -1.52 14.31 0.53
N ILE A 150 -2.57 13.67 0.01
CA ILE A 150 -3.02 13.83 -1.39
C ILE A 150 -3.45 15.27 -1.67
N LEU A 151 -3.97 15.95 -0.66
CA LEU A 151 -4.69 17.22 -0.81
C LEU A 151 -3.73 18.41 -0.99
N ASP A 152 -2.55 18.35 -0.36
CA ASP A 152 -1.51 19.38 -0.47
C ASP A 152 -0.31 18.87 -1.31
N GLY A 153 -0.39 17.68 -1.90
CA GLY A 153 0.67 17.11 -2.76
C GLY A 153 1.99 16.83 -2.03
N ILE A 154 1.94 16.70 -0.69
CA ILE A 154 3.09 16.39 0.17
C ILE A 154 3.22 14.87 0.25
N SER A 155 4.43 14.33 0.18
CA SER A 155 4.63 12.88 0.30
C SER A 155 4.61 12.43 1.76
N SER A 156 4.00 11.27 2.05
CA SER A 156 4.01 10.66 3.38
C SER A 156 4.42 9.19 3.31
N THR A 157 4.67 8.56 4.46
CA THR A 157 4.89 7.12 4.57
C THR A 157 3.60 6.30 4.67
N GLN A 158 2.42 6.93 4.59
CA GLN A 158 1.14 6.24 4.73
C GLN A 158 0.64 5.69 3.40
N SER A 159 -0.01 4.53 3.45
CA SER A 159 -0.73 3.97 2.30
C SER A 159 -1.91 4.85 1.93
N MET A 160 -2.16 4.99 0.63
CA MET A 160 -3.34 5.65 0.08
C MET A 160 -4.33 4.56 -0.35
N PHE A 161 -5.56 4.61 0.17
CA PHE A 161 -6.51 3.48 0.25
C PHE A 161 -7.00 2.88 -1.10
N SER A 162 -6.42 3.24 -2.24
CA SER A 162 -6.80 2.72 -3.57
C SER A 162 -5.63 2.34 -4.48
N LEU A 163 -4.38 2.65 -4.11
CA LEU A 163 -3.19 2.34 -4.89
C LEU A 163 -2.06 1.94 -3.94
N SER A 164 -1.83 0.64 -3.78
CA SER A 164 -0.73 0.13 -2.96
C SER A 164 0.30 -0.55 -3.83
N ASP A 165 1.55 -0.18 -3.61
CA ASP A 165 2.70 -0.74 -4.32
C ASP A 165 3.18 -2.02 -3.61
N ALA A 166 3.31 -3.11 -4.36
CA ALA A 166 3.77 -4.39 -3.83
C ALA A 166 5.17 -4.30 -3.24
N GLU A 167 6.02 -3.42 -3.78
CA GLU A 167 7.40 -3.25 -3.34
C GLU A 167 7.49 -2.64 -1.94
N VAL A 168 6.53 -1.77 -1.57
CA VAL A 168 6.41 -1.28 -0.19
C VAL A 168 6.04 -2.42 0.75
N GLY A 169 5.02 -3.21 0.39
CA GLY A 169 4.61 -4.38 1.18
C GLY A 169 5.74 -5.41 1.37
N ASN A 170 6.52 -5.68 0.31
CA ASN A 170 7.70 -6.54 0.33
C ASN A 170 8.77 -6.00 1.29
N TYR A 171 9.03 -4.69 1.26
CA TYR A 171 9.96 -4.04 2.19
C TYR A 171 9.50 -4.16 3.64
N LEU A 172 8.25 -3.78 3.94
CA LEU A 172 7.70 -3.87 5.30
C LEU A 172 7.81 -5.30 5.86
N GLN A 173 7.45 -6.30 5.06
CA GLN A 173 7.60 -7.71 5.42
C GLN A 173 9.08 -8.10 5.61
N SER A 174 9.98 -7.60 4.76
CA SER A 174 11.40 -7.94 4.82
C SER A 174 12.07 -7.47 6.12
N VAL A 175 11.68 -6.32 6.67
CA VAL A 175 12.22 -5.80 7.94
C VAL A 175 11.31 -6.03 9.15
N GLY A 176 10.22 -6.79 8.96
CA GLY A 176 9.27 -7.14 10.02
C GLY A 176 8.53 -5.94 10.61
N ILE A 177 8.15 -4.96 9.79
CA ILE A 177 7.33 -3.83 10.24
C ILE A 177 5.87 -4.30 10.46
N PRO A 178 5.31 -4.13 11.68
CA PRO A 178 3.98 -4.62 12.03
C PRO A 178 2.88 -3.66 11.52
N GLU A 179 2.52 -3.77 10.25
CA GLU A 179 1.41 -3.00 9.66
C GLU A 179 0.16 -3.86 9.47
N GLN A 180 -0.99 -3.21 9.24
CA GLN A 180 -2.28 -3.91 9.21
C GLN A 180 -2.42 -4.88 8.03
N ALA A 181 -1.98 -4.48 6.85
CA ALA A 181 -1.94 -5.30 5.64
C ALA A 181 -0.94 -4.72 4.63
N ALA A 182 -0.59 -5.49 3.60
CA ALA A 182 0.31 -5.05 2.52
C ALA A 182 -0.18 -3.79 1.77
N TYR A 183 -1.46 -3.45 1.89
CA TYR A 183 -2.10 -2.28 1.27
C TYR A 183 -2.69 -1.28 2.28
N ALA A 184 -2.51 -1.53 3.57
CA ALA A 184 -2.98 -0.68 4.66
C ALA A 184 -1.84 -0.55 5.69
N TYR A 185 -0.95 0.39 5.45
CA TYR A 185 0.19 0.71 6.30
C TYR A 185 0.20 2.21 6.66
N PHE A 186 0.65 2.52 7.87
CA PHE A 186 0.59 3.86 8.46
C PHE A 186 1.95 4.54 8.59
N GLY A 187 3.04 3.78 8.42
CA GLY A 187 4.37 4.33 8.31
C GLY A 187 5.43 3.24 8.35
N VAL A 188 6.47 3.50 9.14
CA VAL A 188 7.65 2.62 9.27
C VAL A 188 7.91 2.25 10.74
N ASP A 189 6.83 2.09 11.51
CA ASP A 189 6.85 1.67 12.93
C ASP A 189 7.72 2.58 13.83
N ASP A 190 7.75 3.87 13.50
CA ASP A 190 8.49 4.93 14.22
C ASP A 190 9.98 4.60 14.45
N ARG A 191 10.62 3.91 13.50
CA ARG A 191 12.02 3.47 13.62
C ARG A 191 13.01 4.49 13.08
N MET A 192 14.14 4.68 13.77
CA MET A 192 15.18 5.64 13.36
C MET A 192 15.77 5.31 11.99
N ILE A 193 16.17 4.06 11.74
CA ILE A 193 16.80 3.65 10.48
C ILE A 193 15.79 3.61 9.33
N ALA A 194 14.60 3.03 9.56
CA ALA A 194 13.58 2.95 8.52
C ALA A 194 13.06 4.34 8.12
N SER A 195 12.95 5.27 9.06
CA SER A 195 12.59 6.67 8.78
C SER A 195 13.64 7.38 7.93
N ALA A 196 14.93 7.19 8.24
CA ALA A 196 16.03 7.71 7.44
C ALA A 196 16.02 7.16 6.00
N LEU A 197 15.93 5.83 5.84
CA LEU A 197 15.87 5.14 4.55
C LEU A 197 14.65 5.58 3.71
N ALA A 198 13.50 5.74 4.35
CA ALA A 198 12.27 6.23 3.72
C ALA A 198 12.27 7.76 3.47
N GLY A 199 13.37 8.47 3.74
CA GLY A 199 13.49 9.90 3.49
C GLY A 199 12.50 10.75 4.29
N VAL A 200 12.11 10.28 5.48
CA VAL A 200 11.21 11.00 6.39
C VAL A 200 11.98 12.20 6.94
N LYS A 201 11.67 13.38 6.39
CA LYS A 201 12.27 14.65 6.79
C LYS A 201 11.63 15.23 8.05
N TYR A 202 10.33 15.01 8.21
CA TYR A 202 9.56 15.53 9.33
C TYR A 202 8.72 14.46 10.00
N PHE A 203 8.58 14.56 11.32
CA PHE A 203 7.69 13.72 12.12
C PHE A 203 6.74 14.59 12.90
N THR A 204 5.45 14.24 12.94
CA THR A 204 4.43 15.04 13.60
C THR A 204 3.62 14.23 14.61
N LEU A 205 3.26 14.88 15.71
CA LEU A 205 2.37 14.36 16.73
C LEU A 205 1.11 15.22 16.78
N ALA A 206 -0.06 14.58 16.70
CA ALA A 206 -1.35 15.25 16.91
C ALA A 206 -1.57 15.68 18.37
N TYR A 207 -0.91 15.02 19.33
CA TYR A 207 -1.05 15.32 20.75
C TYR A 207 0.32 15.63 21.36
N ASP A 208 0.45 16.82 21.93
CA ASP A 208 1.66 17.26 22.63
C ASP A 208 1.62 16.86 24.11
N ASN A 209 2.07 15.63 24.40
CA ASN A 209 2.21 15.13 25.76
C ASN A 209 3.40 14.18 25.87
N ASP A 210 3.89 13.98 27.10
CA ASP A 210 5.09 13.17 27.36
C ASP A 210 4.93 11.71 26.93
N PHE A 211 3.70 11.19 26.89
CA PHE A 211 3.44 9.84 26.42
C PHE A 211 3.69 9.70 24.91
N GLU A 212 3.10 10.56 24.08
CA GLU A 212 3.25 10.55 22.62
C GLU A 212 4.68 10.89 22.17
N LYS A 213 5.38 11.73 22.94
CA LYS A 213 6.80 12.05 22.68
C LYS A 213 7.72 10.83 22.73
N GLN A 214 7.35 9.76 23.44
CA GLN A 214 8.13 8.52 23.47
C GLN A 214 8.13 7.76 22.13
N TYR A 215 7.18 8.03 21.22
CA TYR A 215 7.18 7.44 19.87
C TYR A 215 8.13 8.16 18.91
N VAL A 216 8.64 9.34 19.27
CA VAL A 216 9.53 10.10 18.38
C VAL A 216 10.83 9.30 18.17
N PRO A 217 11.22 8.97 16.92
CA PRO A 217 12.42 8.20 16.68
C PRO A 217 13.68 8.96 17.10
N TYR A 218 14.76 8.24 17.41
CA TYR A 218 16.04 8.85 17.73
C TYR A 218 16.49 9.87 16.66
N GLY A 219 17.05 10.98 17.12
CA GLY A 219 17.71 11.99 16.29
C GLY A 219 16.78 13.04 15.69
N PHE A 220 15.47 12.90 15.86
CA PHE A 220 14.50 13.91 15.47
C PHE A 220 14.59 15.12 16.41
N GLU A 221 14.86 16.29 15.84
CA GLU A 221 15.04 17.56 16.55
C GLU A 221 13.69 18.26 16.72
N ASP A 222 13.36 18.64 17.95
CA ASP A 222 12.12 19.35 18.30
C ASP A 222 12.05 20.71 17.59
N MET A 223 10.95 20.94 16.84
CA MET A 223 10.65 22.20 16.14
C MET A 223 9.51 23.00 16.79
N GLY A 224 8.97 22.50 17.90
CA GLY A 224 7.84 23.05 18.63
C GLY A 224 6.48 22.81 17.98
N LEU A 225 5.47 23.44 18.57
CA LEU A 225 4.10 23.44 18.05
C LEU A 225 3.99 24.27 16.78
N ARG A 226 3.36 23.69 15.75
CA ARG A 226 3.03 24.32 14.47
C ARG A 226 1.61 23.98 14.03
N GLY A 227 1.14 24.70 13.01
CA GLY A 227 -0.22 24.56 12.48
C GLY A 227 -1.18 25.57 13.11
N SER A 228 -1.74 26.45 12.28
CA SER A 228 -2.88 27.32 12.61
C SER A 228 -3.44 27.91 11.31
N THR A 229 -4.73 28.22 11.29
CA THR A 229 -5.31 29.12 10.30
C THR A 229 -5.45 30.52 10.89
N THR A 230 -4.77 31.50 10.30
CA THR A 230 -5.13 32.92 10.44
C THR A 230 -6.52 33.16 9.84
N ARG A 231 -7.40 33.81 10.59
CA ARG A 231 -8.66 34.37 10.09
C ARG A 231 -8.53 35.90 10.05
N GLN A 232 -8.59 36.49 8.85
CA GLN A 232 -8.66 37.95 8.64
C GLN A 232 -7.66 38.81 9.44
N GLY A 233 -6.40 38.37 9.57
CA GLY A 233 -5.35 39.17 10.20
C GLY A 233 -5.48 39.38 11.72
N GLN A 234 -6.34 38.61 12.41
CA GLN A 234 -6.36 38.54 13.87
C GLN A 234 -5.86 37.17 14.33
N GLU A 235 -4.84 37.16 15.20
CA GLU A 235 -4.39 35.98 15.92
C GLU A 235 -5.52 35.48 16.83
N THR A 236 -6.12 34.36 16.47
CA THR A 236 -7.03 33.61 17.35
C THR A 236 -6.30 32.35 17.84
N ALA A 237 -6.49 32.00 19.12
CA ALA A 237 -5.87 30.86 19.78
C ALA A 237 -6.00 29.54 18.97
N MET A 238 -4.93 28.73 18.99
CA MET A 238 -4.78 27.47 18.23
C MET A 238 -5.95 26.51 18.48
N LYS A 239 -6.63 26.05 17.42
CA LYS A 239 -7.73 25.07 17.54
C LYS A 239 -7.19 23.65 17.74
N ASN A 240 -6.16 23.25 17.00
CA ASN A 240 -5.42 21.97 17.13
C ASN A 240 -3.96 22.13 16.64
N PRO A 241 -2.99 22.47 17.50
CA PRO A 241 -1.59 22.51 17.08
C PRO A 241 -0.98 21.11 17.01
N TYR A 242 -0.09 20.91 16.05
CA TYR A 242 0.70 19.69 15.89
C TYR A 242 2.13 19.92 16.36
N HIS A 243 2.69 18.96 17.09
CA HIS A 243 4.09 19.03 17.50
C HIS A 243 4.98 18.47 16.39
N LEU A 244 5.88 19.28 15.86
CA LEU A 244 6.73 18.93 14.74
C LEU A 244 8.17 18.62 15.17
N TYR A 245 8.79 17.66 14.49
CA TYR A 245 10.21 17.34 14.64
C TYR A 245 10.90 17.23 13.27
N ALA A 246 12.17 17.63 13.19
CA ALA A 246 13.00 17.55 11.99
C ALA A 246 13.97 16.37 12.06
N ASN A 247 14.11 15.62 10.97
CA ASN A 247 15.10 14.56 10.86
C ASN A 247 16.38 15.05 10.15
N PRO A 248 17.53 15.12 10.83
CA PRO A 248 18.81 15.41 10.19
C PRO A 248 19.34 14.20 9.39
N TYR A 249 18.78 13.00 9.59
CA TYR A 249 19.20 11.76 8.93
C TYR A 249 18.33 11.36 7.73
N ALA A 250 17.42 12.21 7.26
CA ALA A 250 16.56 11.90 6.13
C ALA A 250 17.37 11.78 4.82
N LEU A 251 17.32 10.61 4.17
CA LEU A 251 17.94 10.45 2.85
C LEU A 251 17.15 11.21 1.78
N PRO A 252 17.82 11.93 0.86
CA PRO A 252 17.20 12.76 -0.15
C PRO A 252 16.51 11.92 -1.23
N PHE A 253 15.84 12.59 -2.18
CA PHE A 253 15.16 11.91 -3.29
C PHE A 253 16.09 10.99 -4.10
N GLY A 254 17.33 11.41 -4.34
CA GLY A 254 18.35 10.60 -5.01
C GLY A 254 19.66 10.68 -4.25
N TYR A 255 20.30 9.55 -4.00
CA TYR A 255 21.59 9.43 -3.30
C TYR A 255 22.34 8.21 -3.82
N THR A 256 23.58 7.98 -3.40
CA THR A 256 24.37 6.86 -3.94
C THR A 256 24.96 5.92 -2.88
N TYR A 257 25.22 4.69 -3.30
CA TYR A 257 26.03 3.72 -2.55
C TYR A 257 27.36 3.43 -3.25
N GLY A 258 28.43 3.29 -2.47
CA GLY A 258 29.74 2.81 -2.94
C GLY A 258 29.93 1.29 -2.84
N SER A 259 28.91 0.56 -2.41
CA SER A 259 28.93 -0.90 -2.33
C SER A 259 27.53 -1.50 -2.37
N TRP A 260 27.43 -2.78 -2.72
CA TRP A 260 26.16 -3.51 -2.78
C TRP A 260 26.20 -4.82 -2.00
N ILE A 261 25.02 -5.27 -1.57
CA ILE A 261 24.77 -6.50 -0.83
C ILE A 261 23.88 -7.39 -1.72
N PRO A 262 24.29 -8.64 -2.03
CA PRO A 262 23.41 -9.56 -2.72
C PRO A 262 22.12 -9.80 -1.92
N GLU A 263 20.95 -9.75 -2.57
CA GLU A 263 19.66 -9.99 -1.92
C GLU A 263 19.61 -11.32 -1.15
N GLN A 264 20.28 -12.36 -1.66
CA GLN A 264 20.36 -13.66 -0.98
C GLN A 264 21.15 -13.59 0.33
N THR A 265 22.17 -12.73 0.41
CA THR A 265 22.92 -12.46 1.66
C THR A 265 22.05 -11.67 2.62
N PHE A 266 21.39 -10.62 2.14
CA PHE A 266 20.45 -9.82 2.94
C PHE A 266 19.32 -10.66 3.56
N ARG A 267 18.73 -11.60 2.80
CA ARG A 267 17.62 -12.44 3.28
C ARG A 267 18.03 -13.43 4.38
N LYS A 268 19.33 -13.72 4.58
CA LYS A 268 19.82 -14.55 5.68
C LYS A 268 19.90 -13.82 7.02
N LEU A 269 19.90 -12.49 7.00
CA LEU A 269 19.94 -11.65 8.19
C LEU A 269 18.61 -11.72 8.96
N SER A 270 18.68 -11.45 10.27
CA SER A 270 17.48 -11.24 11.10
C SER A 270 16.71 -9.99 10.64
N LEU A 271 15.44 -9.89 11.03
CA LEU A 271 14.56 -8.77 10.61
C LEU A 271 15.15 -7.40 10.95
N THR A 272 15.70 -7.23 12.15
CA THR A 272 16.30 -5.98 12.63
C THR A 272 17.69 -5.72 12.02
N MET A 273 18.43 -6.76 11.59
CA MET A 273 19.69 -6.61 10.86
C MET A 273 19.50 -6.10 9.43
N ARG A 274 18.36 -6.44 8.81
CA ARG A 274 18.08 -6.01 7.43
C ARG A 274 18.01 -4.50 7.28
N GLN A 275 17.29 -3.80 8.17
CA GLN A 275 17.20 -2.33 8.11
C GLN A 275 18.58 -1.68 8.28
N GLU A 276 19.41 -2.20 9.16
CA GLU A 276 20.76 -1.68 9.41
C GLU A 276 21.71 -1.97 8.23
N ALA A 277 21.65 -3.16 7.65
CA ALA A 277 22.44 -3.55 6.49
C ALA A 277 22.26 -2.59 5.29
N MET A 278 21.03 -2.10 5.08
CA MET A 278 20.72 -1.14 4.02
C MET A 278 21.43 0.22 4.17
N LEU A 279 21.97 0.54 5.36
CA LEU A 279 22.82 1.73 5.52
C LEU A 279 24.25 1.52 4.99
N TYR A 280 24.74 0.28 4.96
CA TYR A 280 26.11 -0.06 4.59
C TYR A 280 26.28 -0.33 3.09
N GLY A 281 25.21 -0.69 2.39
CA GLY A 281 25.23 -0.96 0.96
C GLY A 281 23.84 -1.11 0.37
N ALA A 282 23.74 -0.89 -0.94
CA ALA A 282 22.52 -1.15 -1.69
C ALA A 282 22.22 -2.66 -1.68
N VAL A 283 21.06 -3.08 -1.22
CA VAL A 283 20.62 -4.48 -1.40
C VAL A 283 20.10 -4.64 -2.82
N VAL A 284 20.69 -5.54 -3.61
CA VAL A 284 20.44 -5.60 -5.06
C VAL A 284 19.90 -6.96 -5.50
N ASP A 285 18.86 -6.95 -6.32
CA ASP A 285 18.24 -8.12 -6.93
C ASP A 285 19.14 -8.84 -7.95
N PRO A 286 18.83 -10.07 -8.38
CA PRO A 286 19.68 -10.82 -9.32
C PRO A 286 19.95 -10.12 -10.66
N ASP A 287 19.07 -9.22 -11.12
CA ASP A 287 19.25 -8.51 -12.38
C ASP A 287 20.20 -7.33 -12.23
N GLY A 288 20.06 -6.54 -11.16
CA GLY A 288 21.04 -5.51 -10.80
C GLY A 288 22.41 -6.11 -10.50
N GLN A 289 22.49 -7.30 -9.87
CA GLN A 289 23.75 -8.01 -9.63
C GLN A 289 24.52 -8.28 -10.94
N LYS A 290 23.85 -8.69 -12.02
CA LYS A 290 24.49 -8.93 -13.33
C LYS A 290 25.11 -7.67 -13.93
N ILE A 291 24.52 -6.51 -13.64
CA ILE A 291 25.04 -5.20 -14.06
C ILE A 291 26.25 -4.84 -13.20
N LEU A 292 26.10 -4.90 -11.87
CA LEU A 292 27.12 -4.46 -10.91
C LEU A 292 28.34 -5.38 -10.85
N GLN A 293 28.22 -6.66 -11.16
CA GLN A 293 29.37 -7.56 -11.28
C GLN A 293 30.38 -7.15 -12.36
N LYS A 294 29.96 -6.32 -13.32
CA LYS A 294 30.83 -5.77 -14.38
C LYS A 294 31.38 -4.38 -14.02
N SER A 295 30.96 -3.82 -12.89
CA SER A 295 31.41 -2.53 -12.36
C SER A 295 32.60 -2.71 -11.40
N GLY A 296 33.26 -1.61 -11.04
CA GLY A 296 34.26 -1.55 -9.98
C GLY A 296 33.67 -1.41 -8.56
N ILE A 297 32.33 -1.43 -8.42
CA ILE A 297 31.65 -1.21 -7.16
C ILE A 297 31.76 -2.45 -6.26
N ARG A 298 32.19 -2.23 -5.01
CA ARG A 298 32.49 -3.31 -4.05
C ARG A 298 31.24 -4.13 -3.69
N GLU A 299 31.31 -5.44 -3.89
CA GLU A 299 30.34 -6.40 -3.34
C GLU A 299 30.63 -6.67 -1.84
N GLN A 300 29.58 -6.64 -1.01
CA GLN A 300 29.59 -7.08 0.38
C GLN A 300 28.99 -8.49 0.47
N ALA A 301 29.84 -9.49 0.24
CA ALA A 301 29.42 -10.90 0.23
C ALA A 301 29.03 -11.43 1.63
N ALA A 302 29.51 -10.78 2.69
CA ALA A 302 29.20 -11.12 4.08
C ALA A 302 29.02 -9.85 4.93
N LEU A 303 28.06 -9.91 5.85
CA LEU A 303 27.85 -8.93 6.92
C LEU A 303 27.98 -9.72 8.22
N GLU A 304 28.96 -9.39 9.06
CA GLU A 304 29.20 -10.09 10.32
C GLU A 304 28.78 -9.25 11.51
N THR A 305 28.40 -9.92 12.59
CA THR A 305 28.19 -9.29 13.90
C THR A 305 29.54 -9.23 14.60
N ALA A 306 30.19 -8.06 14.54
CA ALA A 306 31.48 -7.74 15.18
C ALA A 306 32.70 -8.54 14.63
N GLY A 307 33.40 -7.96 13.65
CA GLY A 307 34.67 -8.43 13.07
C GLY A 307 35.39 -7.29 12.31
N GLU A 308 36.54 -7.57 11.68
CA GLU A 308 37.32 -6.57 10.90
C GLU A 308 36.59 -6.09 9.61
N ASN A 309 35.41 -6.65 9.30
CA ASN A 309 34.46 -6.17 8.30
C ASN A 309 33.18 -5.64 8.99
N VAL A 310 32.46 -4.73 8.31
CA VAL A 310 31.21 -4.03 8.75
C VAL A 310 30.53 -4.67 9.97
N SER A 311 30.63 -4.00 11.13
CA SER A 311 30.03 -4.48 12.38
C SER A 311 28.64 -3.87 12.58
N LEU A 312 27.60 -4.71 12.56
CA LEU A 312 26.24 -4.28 12.89
C LEU A 312 26.14 -3.99 14.41
N HIS A 313 25.52 -2.87 14.76
CA HIS A 313 25.46 -2.29 16.11
C HIS A 313 24.14 -2.58 16.83
N GLN A 314 23.73 -3.85 16.76
CA GLN A 314 22.61 -4.38 17.50
C GLN A 314 23.01 -5.60 18.31
N LYS A 315 22.30 -5.84 19.41
CA LYS A 315 22.56 -6.96 20.31
C LYS A 315 21.25 -7.62 20.71
N GLU A 316 21.19 -8.94 20.55
CA GLU A 316 20.15 -9.75 21.16
C GLU A 316 20.38 -9.85 22.68
N ILE A 317 19.35 -9.54 23.45
CA ILE A 317 19.38 -9.50 24.91
C ILE A 317 18.71 -10.76 25.46
N PRO A 318 19.41 -11.55 26.30
CA PRO A 318 18.79 -12.65 27.01
C PRO A 318 17.63 -12.16 27.88
N PHE A 319 16.54 -12.91 27.88
CA PHE A 319 15.35 -12.58 28.67
C PHE A 319 14.82 -13.81 29.42
N GLN A 320 14.05 -13.54 30.47
CA GLN A 320 13.21 -14.53 31.14
C GLN A 320 11.76 -14.28 30.74
N MET A 321 11.08 -15.31 30.26
CA MET A 321 9.66 -15.25 29.89
C MET A 321 8.80 -15.90 30.97
N THR A 322 7.80 -15.17 31.44
CA THR A 322 6.73 -15.68 32.32
C THR A 322 5.38 -15.53 31.65
N THR A 323 4.41 -16.36 32.03
CA THR A 323 3.06 -16.34 31.46
C THR A 323 2.01 -16.11 32.53
N SER A 324 0.89 -15.50 32.16
CA SER A 324 -0.32 -15.49 33.00
C SER A 324 -0.83 -16.92 33.27
N GLU A 325 -1.60 -17.12 34.34
CA GLU A 325 -2.08 -18.44 34.78
C GLU A 325 -3.00 -19.12 33.74
N GLY A 326 -3.73 -18.34 32.93
CA GLY A 326 -4.64 -18.84 31.90
C GLY A 326 -3.94 -19.31 30.61
N ILE A 327 -2.61 -19.43 30.60
CA ILE A 327 -1.83 -19.88 29.44
C ILE A 327 -1.17 -21.23 29.73
N GLN A 328 -1.47 -22.22 28.90
CA GLN A 328 -0.71 -23.47 28.87
C GLN A 328 0.37 -23.39 27.79
N VAL A 329 1.61 -23.72 28.16
CA VAL A 329 2.77 -23.66 27.26
C VAL A 329 3.21 -25.07 26.90
N GLU A 330 3.25 -25.35 25.60
CA GLU A 330 3.69 -26.61 25.02
C GLU A 330 4.78 -26.35 23.96
N LYS A 331 5.50 -27.41 23.57
CA LYS A 331 6.39 -27.37 22.40
C LYS A 331 5.91 -28.41 21.39
N GLU A 332 5.57 -27.97 20.19
CA GLU A 332 5.17 -28.83 19.07
C GLU A 332 6.07 -28.53 17.87
N ASN A 333 6.71 -29.56 17.29
CA ASN A 333 7.53 -29.43 16.07
C ASN A 333 8.58 -28.30 16.10
N GLY A 334 9.17 -28.03 17.27
CA GLY A 334 10.16 -26.96 17.43
C GLY A 334 9.59 -25.55 17.56
N GLN A 335 8.27 -25.38 17.60
CA GLN A 335 7.58 -24.13 17.92
C GLN A 335 7.07 -24.13 19.37
N GLN A 336 7.04 -22.96 19.98
CA GLN A 336 6.33 -22.73 21.23
C GLN A 336 4.84 -22.56 20.93
N VAL A 337 4.01 -23.30 21.68
CA VAL A 337 2.55 -23.29 21.54
C VAL A 337 1.94 -22.77 22.83
N PHE A 338 1.17 -21.69 22.72
CA PHE A 338 0.47 -21.03 23.82
C PHE A 338 -1.03 -21.25 23.65
N ARG A 339 -1.63 -22.06 24.52
CA ARG A 339 -3.09 -22.22 24.60
C ARG A 339 -3.63 -21.17 25.54
N VAL A 340 -4.21 -20.13 24.95
CA VAL A 340 -4.71 -18.94 25.64
C VAL A 340 -6.20 -19.13 25.92
N GLN A 341 -6.61 -19.10 27.19
CA GLN A 341 -7.99 -19.36 27.59
C GLN A 341 -8.93 -18.17 27.38
N GLN A 342 -8.44 -16.93 27.52
CA GLN A 342 -9.26 -15.72 27.41
C GLN A 342 -8.43 -14.51 26.96
N ALA A 343 -9.12 -13.44 26.53
CA ALA A 343 -8.49 -12.16 26.25
C ALA A 343 -7.86 -11.54 27.51
N GLY A 344 -6.75 -10.82 27.35
CA GLY A 344 -6.04 -10.16 28.44
C GLY A 344 -4.94 -11.01 29.08
N GLU A 345 -4.91 -12.32 28.81
CA GLU A 345 -3.77 -13.17 29.18
C GLU A 345 -2.50 -12.68 28.46
N SER A 346 -1.32 -12.87 29.06
CA SER A 346 -0.10 -12.26 28.55
C SER A 346 1.17 -13.11 28.72
N LEU A 347 2.13 -12.86 27.85
CA LEU A 347 3.53 -13.27 28.00
C LEU A 347 4.34 -12.04 28.43
N THR A 348 5.11 -12.14 29.50
CA THR A 348 6.00 -11.07 29.97
C THR A 348 7.45 -11.48 29.83
N PHE A 349 8.21 -10.69 29.09
CA PHE A 349 9.64 -10.84 28.85
C PHE A 349 10.38 -9.84 29.74
N THR A 350 11.16 -10.32 30.69
CA THR A 350 12.00 -9.50 31.58
C THR A 350 13.48 -9.65 31.21
N PHE A 351 14.20 -8.54 31.11
CA PHE A 351 15.56 -8.51 30.59
C PHE A 351 16.34 -7.30 31.10
N ASP A 352 17.67 -7.38 31.06
CA ASP A 352 18.54 -6.23 31.33
C ASP A 352 18.86 -5.52 30.01
N GLY A 353 18.03 -4.53 29.64
CA GLY A 353 18.18 -3.79 28.40
C GLY A 353 19.40 -2.88 28.37
N LEU A 354 19.62 -2.22 27.23
CA LEU A 354 20.72 -1.27 27.05
C LEU A 354 20.21 0.17 27.01
N ALA A 355 20.96 1.08 27.61
CA ALA A 355 20.76 2.52 27.50
C ALA A 355 21.05 3.01 26.07
N GLN A 356 20.43 4.11 25.66
CA GLN A 356 20.67 4.77 24.37
C GLN A 356 20.46 3.84 23.17
N THR A 357 19.39 3.04 23.22
CA THR A 357 19.03 2.11 22.15
C THR A 357 17.56 2.17 21.82
N GLU A 358 17.23 1.85 20.57
CA GLU A 358 15.89 1.35 20.24
C GLU A 358 15.77 -0.11 20.68
N THR A 359 14.67 -0.46 21.34
CA THR A 359 14.39 -1.83 21.80
C THR A 359 13.31 -2.48 20.94
N TYR A 360 13.51 -3.72 20.52
CA TYR A 360 12.58 -4.46 19.67
C TYR A 360 12.12 -5.76 20.33
N LEU A 361 10.83 -6.09 20.19
CA LEU A 361 10.33 -7.46 20.37
C LEU A 361 10.18 -8.12 19.00
N VAL A 362 11.01 -9.11 18.72
CA VAL A 362 10.94 -9.93 17.52
C VAL A 362 10.05 -11.14 17.79
N VAL A 363 9.09 -11.39 16.90
CA VAL A 363 8.16 -12.52 16.92
C VAL A 363 8.31 -13.28 15.60
N ASN A 364 8.91 -14.47 15.64
CA ASN A 364 9.22 -15.26 14.45
C ASN A 364 8.18 -16.35 14.19
N ALA A 365 7.72 -16.43 12.93
CA ALA A 365 6.75 -17.41 12.45
C ALA A 365 5.49 -17.53 13.32
N LEU A 366 4.89 -16.38 13.66
CA LEU A 366 3.62 -16.30 14.37
C LEU A 366 2.52 -16.93 13.53
N SER A 367 1.77 -17.85 14.13
CA SER A 367 0.50 -18.32 13.60
C SER A 367 -0.52 -18.54 14.71
N VAL A 368 -1.79 -18.43 14.38
CA VAL A 368 -2.88 -18.54 15.36
C VAL A 368 -3.93 -19.49 14.80
N ASP A 369 -4.38 -20.42 15.64
CA ASP A 369 -5.58 -21.22 15.42
C ASP A 369 -6.63 -20.82 16.46
N GLY A 370 -7.71 -20.20 15.99
CA GLY A 370 -8.69 -19.52 16.83
C GLY A 370 -9.92 -19.11 16.04
N VAL A 371 -11.00 -18.73 16.74
CA VAL A 371 -12.31 -18.42 16.14
C VAL A 371 -12.34 -17.06 15.45
N GLY A 372 -11.53 -16.09 15.89
CA GLY A 372 -11.37 -14.78 15.26
C GLY A 372 -10.59 -14.84 13.94
N LYS A 373 -10.96 -14.03 12.94
CA LYS A 373 -10.25 -13.94 11.65
C LYS A 373 -9.07 -12.97 11.68
N THR A 374 -9.13 -12.01 12.59
CA THR A 374 -8.13 -10.98 12.84
C THR A 374 -7.89 -10.90 14.34
N PHE A 375 -6.64 -10.74 14.72
CA PHE A 375 -6.18 -10.65 16.09
C PHE A 375 -5.34 -9.39 16.25
N TRP A 376 -5.48 -8.74 17.39
CA TRP A 376 -4.92 -7.43 17.71
C TRP A 376 -4.13 -7.43 19.02
N PRO A 377 -3.15 -8.35 19.21
CA PRO A 377 -2.38 -8.40 20.44
C PRO A 377 -1.70 -7.05 20.73
N THR A 378 -1.68 -6.68 22.00
CA THR A 378 -1.07 -5.43 22.47
C THR A 378 0.30 -5.73 23.06
N ILE A 379 1.33 -5.06 22.56
CA ILE A 379 2.70 -5.15 23.04
C ILE A 379 3.01 -3.89 23.83
N THR A 380 3.24 -4.04 25.12
CA THR A 380 3.54 -2.93 26.03
C THR A 380 4.95 -3.08 26.58
N SER A 381 5.64 -1.96 26.77
CA SER A 381 7.03 -1.93 27.22
C SER A 381 7.17 -1.07 28.47
N TYR A 382 8.18 -1.39 29.28
CA TYR A 382 8.37 -0.81 30.61
C TYR A 382 9.84 -0.47 30.85
N GLY A 383 10.09 0.58 31.63
CA GLY A 383 11.43 0.95 32.09
C GLY A 383 12.05 -0.09 33.03
N MET A 384 13.32 0.12 33.41
CA MET A 384 13.92 -0.64 34.52
C MET A 384 13.20 -0.34 35.84
N ILE A 385 13.17 -1.33 36.72
CA ILE A 385 12.62 -1.16 38.07
C ILE A 385 13.77 -0.78 39.01
N PRO A 386 13.61 0.22 39.89
CA PRO A 386 14.66 0.64 40.81
C PRO A 386 15.13 -0.50 41.73
N ALA A 387 16.45 -0.56 41.96
CA ALA A 387 17.08 -1.57 42.82
C ALA A 387 16.62 -1.53 44.29
N ALA A 388 15.97 -0.46 44.76
CA ALA A 388 15.48 -0.35 46.14
C ALA A 388 14.36 -1.36 46.50
N GLU A 389 13.66 -1.92 45.50
CA GLU A 389 12.74 -3.06 45.73
C GLU A 389 13.46 -4.43 45.72
N LYS A 390 14.73 -4.46 45.31
CA LYS A 390 15.58 -5.65 45.27
C LYS A 390 16.08 -6.00 46.69
N ASP A 391 16.34 -4.99 47.52
CA ASP A 391 16.93 -5.16 48.85
C ASP A 391 15.88 -5.54 49.93
N ALA A 392 14.60 -5.26 49.71
CA ALA A 392 13.54 -5.60 50.67
C ALA A 392 13.23 -7.12 50.79
N LYS A 393 13.85 -7.97 49.95
CA LYS A 393 13.66 -9.44 49.95
C LYS A 393 14.88 -10.24 50.43
N GLU A 394 16.03 -9.62 50.71
CA GLU A 394 17.22 -10.35 51.20
C GLU A 394 17.22 -10.57 52.73
N GLU A 395 16.37 -9.87 53.50
CA GLU A 395 16.12 -10.19 54.90
C GLU A 395 15.00 -11.24 55.07
N GLY A 396 15.36 -12.50 54.81
CA GLY A 396 14.80 -13.63 55.55
C GLY A 396 13.64 -14.41 54.91
N ARG A 397 13.99 -15.61 54.43
CA ARG A 397 13.12 -16.77 54.10
C ARG A 397 12.19 -16.61 52.89
N ALA A 398 12.66 -17.07 51.74
CA ALA A 398 11.82 -17.41 50.61
C ALA A 398 11.95 -18.91 50.29
N SER A 399 10.83 -19.63 50.39
CA SER A 399 10.65 -20.97 49.81
C SER A 399 10.53 -20.87 48.28
N ASP A 400 10.77 -21.97 47.57
CA ASP A 400 10.70 -22.07 46.10
C ASP A 400 9.36 -21.61 45.46
N ALA A 401 8.33 -21.32 46.27
CA ALA A 401 7.08 -20.69 45.82
C ALA A 401 7.21 -19.18 45.57
N ALA A 402 8.10 -18.47 46.26
CA ALA A 402 8.29 -17.02 46.12
C ALA A 402 9.05 -16.63 44.83
N ALA A 403 9.77 -17.58 44.21
CA ALA A 403 10.40 -17.42 42.90
C ALA A 403 9.40 -17.52 41.73
N LYS A 404 8.15 -17.95 41.98
CA LYS A 404 7.05 -17.84 41.02
C LYS A 404 6.30 -16.50 41.12
N GLU A 405 6.51 -15.75 42.20
CA GLU A 405 5.94 -14.40 42.42
C GLU A 405 6.84 -13.28 41.84
N THR A 406 7.75 -13.64 40.95
CA THR A 406 8.83 -12.79 40.43
C THR A 406 8.81 -12.75 38.91
N ALA A 407 8.52 -11.55 38.37
CA ALA A 407 8.65 -11.03 36.98
C ALA A 407 7.37 -10.28 36.54
N ALA A 408 6.18 -10.76 36.91
CA ALA A 408 4.91 -10.10 36.62
C ALA A 408 4.56 -8.97 37.62
N SER A 409 4.94 -9.11 38.89
CA SER A 409 4.80 -8.08 39.95
C SER A 409 5.66 -6.83 39.73
N ARG A 410 6.52 -6.89 38.70
CA ARG A 410 7.56 -5.93 38.32
C ARG A 410 7.10 -4.96 37.21
N VAL A 411 5.93 -5.20 36.66
CA VAL A 411 5.33 -4.41 35.58
C VAL A 411 4.22 -3.57 36.19
N THR A 412 4.46 -2.27 36.38
CA THR A 412 3.46 -1.33 36.91
C THR A 412 3.16 -0.25 35.89
N ASP A 413 1.92 0.26 35.89
CA ASP A 413 1.52 1.36 35.01
C ASP A 413 2.40 2.61 35.21
N ALA A 414 2.96 2.80 36.40
CA ALA A 414 3.86 3.90 36.71
C ALA A 414 5.17 3.87 35.90
N ASN A 415 5.62 2.69 35.47
CA ASN A 415 6.84 2.50 34.68
C ASN A 415 6.56 2.16 33.21
N LYS A 416 5.28 2.23 32.80
CA LYS A 416 4.86 2.01 31.41
C LYS A 416 5.50 3.07 30.51
N LYS A 417 6.01 2.61 29.37
CA LYS A 417 6.68 3.45 28.39
C LYS A 417 5.85 3.61 27.13
N LEU A 418 5.82 2.56 26.30
CA LEU A 418 5.09 2.54 25.03
C LEU A 418 4.18 1.33 24.92
N ASP A 419 3.03 1.50 24.29
CA ASP A 419 2.18 0.43 23.81
C ASP A 419 2.02 0.47 22.28
N LYS A 420 1.98 -0.69 21.66
CA LYS A 420 1.74 -0.87 20.24
C LYS A 420 0.80 -2.03 20.00
N GLN A 421 0.00 -1.92 18.96
CA GLN A 421 -0.90 -2.98 18.53
C GLN A 421 -0.24 -3.72 17.35
N LEU A 422 -0.08 -5.04 17.50
CA LEU A 422 0.29 -5.92 16.40
C LEU A 422 -0.98 -6.44 15.76
N VAL A 423 -1.04 -6.50 14.42
CA VAL A 423 -2.18 -7.07 13.70
C VAL A 423 -1.77 -8.40 13.08
N TYR A 424 -2.50 -9.47 13.43
CA TYR A 424 -2.35 -10.77 12.78
C TYR A 424 -3.67 -11.18 12.12
N ILE A 425 -3.61 -11.48 10.82
CA ILE A 425 -4.78 -11.87 10.03
C ILE A 425 -4.58 -13.33 9.60
N GLN A 426 -5.59 -14.17 9.79
CA GLN A 426 -5.55 -15.57 9.34
C GLN A 426 -5.85 -15.69 7.83
N PRO A 427 -5.51 -16.83 7.18
CA PRO A 427 -5.81 -17.09 5.76
C PRO A 427 -7.29 -16.91 5.36
N ARG A 428 -8.22 -17.09 6.30
CA ARG A 428 -9.66 -16.91 6.10
C ARG A 428 -10.16 -15.47 6.32
N GLY A 429 -9.28 -14.54 6.68
CA GLY A 429 -9.55 -13.11 6.80
C GLY A 429 -9.49 -12.42 5.44
N GLN A 430 -10.32 -11.40 5.24
CA GLN A 430 -10.45 -10.70 3.95
C GLN A 430 -9.16 -9.97 3.52
N ASN A 431 -8.32 -9.59 4.49
CA ASN A 431 -7.12 -8.77 4.28
C ASN A 431 -5.82 -9.56 4.55
N PHE A 432 -5.88 -10.89 4.43
CA PHE A 432 -4.73 -11.74 4.69
C PHE A 432 -3.54 -11.37 3.79
N SER A 433 -2.40 -11.05 4.40
CA SER A 433 -1.18 -10.62 3.71
C SER A 433 -0.03 -11.63 3.81
N ASP A 434 -0.27 -12.81 4.39
CA ASP A 434 0.76 -13.85 4.61
C ASP A 434 1.98 -13.36 5.44
N TRP A 435 1.70 -12.52 6.44
CA TRP A 435 2.70 -11.94 7.33
C TRP A 435 2.77 -12.70 8.66
N HIS A 436 3.96 -13.23 8.96
CA HIS A 436 4.20 -14.11 10.10
C HIS A 436 5.41 -13.69 10.96
N ASN A 437 6.20 -12.72 10.50
CA ASN A 437 7.45 -12.31 11.16
C ASN A 437 7.38 -10.82 11.45
N PHE A 438 7.58 -10.45 12.72
CA PHE A 438 7.41 -9.08 13.19
C PHE A 438 8.59 -8.69 14.08
N ALA A 439 9.02 -7.44 14.00
CA ALA A 439 10.06 -6.85 14.84
C ALA A 439 9.52 -5.54 15.42
N VAL A 440 8.65 -5.63 16.43
CA VAL A 440 7.91 -4.46 16.91
C VAL A 440 8.84 -3.51 17.66
N ASN A 441 8.98 -2.28 17.17
CA ASN A 441 9.83 -1.25 17.77
C ASN A 441 9.16 -0.68 19.03
N MET A 442 9.82 -0.80 20.18
CA MET A 442 9.38 -0.24 21.45
C MET A 442 10.07 1.07 21.79
N GLY A 443 10.49 1.84 20.79
CA GLY A 443 10.99 3.21 20.93
C GLY A 443 12.45 3.29 21.39
N TYR A 444 13.00 4.50 21.28
CA TYR A 444 14.32 4.86 21.79
C TYR A 444 14.21 5.41 23.22
N ASP A 445 15.12 4.99 24.10
CA ASP A 445 15.29 5.62 25.41
C ASP A 445 16.78 5.82 25.75
N GLU A 446 17.04 6.94 26.43
CA GLU A 446 18.32 7.19 27.11
C GLU A 446 18.56 6.16 28.23
N ALA A 447 17.52 5.81 28.99
CA ALA A 447 17.59 4.81 30.05
C ALA A 447 17.25 3.41 29.53
N PRO A 448 17.81 2.33 30.10
CA PRO A 448 17.47 0.97 29.70
C PRO A 448 15.98 0.63 29.94
N ARG A 449 15.47 -0.31 29.14
CA ARG A 449 14.16 -0.96 29.35
C ARG A 449 14.35 -2.30 30.06
N GLY A 450 13.36 -2.68 30.87
CA GLY A 450 13.43 -3.86 31.73
C GLY A 450 12.42 -4.95 31.41
N ALA A 451 11.33 -4.61 30.73
CA ALA A 451 10.30 -5.59 30.38
C ALA A 451 9.49 -5.22 29.14
N ILE A 452 8.96 -6.25 28.48
CA ILE A 452 7.95 -6.16 27.43
C ILE A 452 6.86 -7.20 27.71
N THR A 453 5.59 -6.83 27.59
CA THR A 453 4.44 -7.72 27.73
C THR A 453 3.71 -7.84 26.40
N PHE A 454 3.53 -9.06 25.92
CA PHE A 454 2.66 -9.40 24.78
C PHE A 454 1.31 -9.88 25.33
N THR A 455 0.27 -9.08 25.13
CA THR A 455 -1.08 -9.34 25.64
C THR A 455 -1.98 -9.82 24.52
N PHE A 456 -2.58 -11.00 24.69
CA PHE A 456 -3.49 -11.58 23.71
C PHE A 456 -4.85 -10.88 23.78
N ASP A 457 -5.40 -10.47 22.63
CA ASP A 457 -6.72 -9.85 22.55
C ASP A 457 -7.86 -10.88 22.54
N GLN A 458 -7.55 -12.15 22.27
CA GLN A 458 -8.52 -13.23 22.11
C GLN A 458 -7.94 -14.59 22.56
N ALA A 459 -8.82 -15.49 22.98
CA ALA A 459 -8.50 -16.90 23.22
C ALA A 459 -8.12 -17.61 21.91
N GLY A 460 -7.26 -18.62 22.01
CA GLY A 460 -6.81 -19.40 20.86
C GLY A 460 -5.53 -20.18 21.12
N THR A 461 -5.11 -20.94 20.12
CA THR A 461 -3.81 -21.64 20.12
C THR A 461 -2.83 -20.85 19.27
N TRP A 462 -1.90 -20.16 19.93
CA TRP A 462 -0.89 -19.32 19.31
C TRP A 462 0.41 -20.08 19.19
N ARG A 463 1.03 -20.08 18.01
CA ARG A 463 2.30 -20.76 17.74
C ARG A 463 3.33 -19.74 17.30
N VAL A 464 4.48 -19.77 17.93
CA VAL A 464 5.62 -18.90 17.63
C VAL A 464 6.87 -19.77 17.60
N LYS A 465 7.71 -19.62 16.58
CA LYS A 465 8.97 -20.36 16.53
C LYS A 465 9.89 -19.94 17.68
N ASP A 466 10.10 -18.64 17.80
CA ASP A 466 10.93 -18.02 18.81
C ASP A 466 10.61 -16.53 18.96
N PHE A 467 10.98 -16.00 20.12
CA PHE A 467 10.99 -14.56 20.41
C PHE A 467 12.44 -14.12 20.60
N ALA A 468 12.74 -12.87 20.22
CA ALA A 468 13.99 -12.22 20.58
C ALA A 468 13.73 -10.80 21.09
N VAL A 469 14.55 -10.36 22.05
CA VAL A 469 14.62 -8.96 22.46
C VAL A 469 15.91 -8.39 21.88
N VAL A 470 15.82 -7.32 21.09
CA VAL A 470 16.99 -6.74 20.42
C VAL A 470 17.14 -5.27 20.82
N CYS A 471 18.32 -4.88 21.27
CA CYS A 471 18.69 -3.48 21.47
C CYS A 471 19.58 -3.01 20.32
N MET A 472 19.22 -1.88 19.69
CA MET A 472 19.94 -1.31 18.54
C MET A 472 20.41 0.10 18.86
N THR A 473 21.71 0.34 18.75
CA THR A 473 22.28 1.68 18.97
C THR A 473 22.13 2.55 17.72
N PRO A 474 22.12 3.89 17.85
CA PRO A 474 22.11 4.79 16.70
C PRO A 474 23.46 4.91 15.97
N GLN A 475 24.47 4.09 16.32
CA GLN A 475 25.82 4.24 15.79
C GLN A 475 25.88 4.09 14.26
N SER A 476 25.30 3.02 13.70
CA SER A 476 25.22 2.84 12.24
C SER A 476 24.55 4.02 11.54
N LEU A 477 23.49 4.57 12.13
CA LEU A 477 22.80 5.75 11.60
C LEU A 477 23.75 6.96 11.56
N ARG A 478 24.42 7.25 12.69
CA ARG A 478 25.36 8.38 12.82
C ARG A 478 26.57 8.27 11.90
N GLU A 479 27.04 7.06 11.63
CA GLU A 479 28.25 6.83 10.82
C GLU A 479 27.96 6.74 9.32
N GLN A 480 26.88 6.07 8.93
CA GLN A 480 26.61 5.76 7.52
C GLN A 480 25.79 6.84 6.83
N VAL A 481 24.80 7.44 7.49
CA VAL A 481 23.94 8.45 6.82
C VAL A 481 24.75 9.65 6.32
N PRO A 482 25.68 10.25 7.08
CA PRO A 482 26.52 11.33 6.56
C PRO A 482 27.35 10.92 5.33
N ARG A 483 27.70 9.64 5.18
CA ARG A 483 28.40 9.13 3.98
C ARG A 483 27.45 9.04 2.79
N LEU A 484 26.23 8.56 2.98
CA LEU A 484 25.20 8.50 1.94
C LEU A 484 24.77 9.91 1.47
N LEU A 485 24.89 10.92 2.33
CA LEU A 485 24.59 12.31 2.00
C LEU A 485 25.70 13.03 1.22
N GLN A 486 26.89 12.41 1.03
CA GLN A 486 28.00 13.04 0.31
C GLN A 486 27.68 13.24 -1.18
N THR A 487 27.02 12.26 -1.79
CA THR A 487 26.64 12.28 -3.21
C THR A 487 25.13 12.15 -3.32
N GLN A 488 24.48 13.28 -3.58
CA GLN A 488 23.03 13.37 -3.66
C GLN A 488 22.57 14.13 -4.90
N LEU A 489 21.36 13.82 -5.33
CA LEU A 489 20.68 14.53 -6.40
C LEU A 489 20.29 15.93 -5.89
N THR A 490 20.63 16.94 -6.67
CA THR A 490 20.32 18.35 -6.41
C THR A 490 19.40 18.88 -7.51
N GLN A 491 18.80 20.06 -7.28
CA GLN A 491 17.87 20.69 -8.23
C GLN A 491 16.74 19.73 -8.66
N VAL A 492 16.22 18.98 -7.69
CA VAL A 492 15.17 17.98 -7.93
C VAL A 492 13.88 18.70 -8.29
N ASP A 493 13.39 18.46 -9.51
CA ASP A 493 12.09 18.91 -9.96
C ASP A 493 11.22 17.69 -10.26
N LEU A 494 10.09 17.59 -9.56
CA LEU A 494 9.12 16.50 -9.69
C LEU A 494 8.12 16.74 -10.82
N HIS A 495 8.15 17.90 -11.50
CA HIS A 495 7.22 18.27 -12.57
C HIS A 495 5.76 17.99 -12.18
N LYS A 496 5.40 18.29 -10.92
CA LYS A 496 4.08 17.96 -10.38
C LYS A 496 2.98 18.59 -11.22
N ASN A 497 1.96 17.81 -11.55
CA ASN A 497 0.75 18.38 -12.14
C ASN A 497 0.11 19.38 -11.13
N PRO A 498 -0.21 20.62 -11.54
CA PRO A 498 -0.69 21.63 -10.61
C PRO A 498 -2.10 21.36 -10.04
N ILE A 499 -2.83 20.39 -10.61
CA ILE A 499 -4.19 20.03 -10.19
C ILE A 499 -4.18 18.70 -9.43
N SER A 500 -3.53 17.66 -9.96
CA SER A 500 -3.56 16.32 -9.37
C SER A 500 -2.33 15.98 -8.53
N PHE A 501 -1.30 16.83 -8.53
CA PHE A 501 0.03 16.58 -7.96
C PHE A 501 0.75 15.34 -8.51
N ALA A 502 0.17 14.67 -9.51
CA ALA A 502 0.75 13.49 -10.14
C ALA A 502 2.08 13.84 -10.81
N THR A 503 3.06 12.95 -10.64
CA THR A 503 4.43 13.12 -11.13
C THR A 503 4.67 12.13 -12.27
N GLY A 504 4.84 12.64 -13.49
CA GLY A 504 5.16 11.83 -14.68
C GLY A 504 6.59 12.01 -15.20
N LYS A 505 7.31 13.00 -14.68
CA LYS A 505 8.69 13.33 -15.04
C LYS A 505 9.43 13.81 -13.80
N ILE A 506 10.67 13.38 -13.60
CA ILE A 506 11.53 13.87 -12.53
C ILE A 506 12.89 14.20 -13.13
N THR A 507 13.44 15.35 -12.76
CA THR A 507 14.78 15.79 -13.19
C THR A 507 15.63 16.21 -12.01
N GLY A 508 16.95 16.11 -12.17
CA GLY A 508 17.91 16.64 -11.21
C GLY A 508 19.34 16.45 -11.69
N GLU A 509 20.28 17.03 -10.95
CA GLU A 509 21.72 16.96 -11.26
C GLU A 509 22.45 16.24 -10.13
N ILE A 510 23.38 15.36 -10.48
CA ILE A 510 24.23 14.66 -9.50
C ILE A 510 25.68 14.69 -9.94
N THR A 511 26.60 14.89 -9.01
CA THR A 511 28.04 14.80 -9.27
C THR A 511 28.63 13.69 -8.41
N SER A 512 29.16 12.66 -9.07
CA SER A 512 29.78 11.50 -8.43
C SER A 512 31.29 11.53 -8.60
N SER A 513 32.03 11.24 -7.53
CA SER A 513 33.50 11.14 -7.55
C SER A 513 34.03 9.76 -7.97
N GLY A 514 33.14 8.85 -8.39
CA GLY A 514 33.49 7.50 -8.79
C GLY A 514 32.28 6.74 -9.34
N GLU A 515 32.50 5.50 -9.74
CA GLU A 515 31.40 4.61 -10.09
C GLU A 515 30.60 4.23 -8.83
N GLN A 516 29.30 4.48 -8.84
CA GLN A 516 28.42 4.31 -7.68
C GLN A 516 27.03 3.80 -8.10
N ILE A 517 26.23 3.38 -7.12
CA ILE A 517 24.83 2.96 -7.35
C ILE A 517 23.93 4.14 -7.02
N LEU A 518 23.37 4.78 -8.02
CA LEU A 518 22.32 5.79 -7.83
C LEU A 518 21.06 5.10 -7.35
N THR A 519 20.54 5.54 -6.21
CA THR A 519 19.31 5.04 -5.60
C THR A 519 18.30 6.17 -5.53
N PHE A 520 17.08 5.91 -6.00
CA PHE A 520 15.97 6.83 -5.87
C PHE A 520 15.11 6.42 -4.70
N ASN A 521 14.75 7.39 -3.87
CA ASN A 521 13.78 7.21 -2.81
C ASN A 521 12.37 7.20 -3.43
N LEU A 522 12.10 6.22 -4.29
CA LEU A 522 10.84 5.98 -4.98
C LEU A 522 10.72 4.47 -5.24
N PRO A 523 9.56 3.83 -4.95
CA PRO A 523 9.40 2.41 -5.21
C PRO A 523 9.67 2.04 -6.67
N TYR A 524 10.21 0.85 -6.89
CA TYR A 524 10.45 0.34 -8.23
C TYR A 524 9.12 0.12 -8.96
N ALA A 525 9.01 0.60 -10.20
CA ALA A 525 7.88 0.28 -11.06
C ALA A 525 8.33 0.22 -12.53
N GLU A 526 7.84 -0.78 -13.27
CA GLU A 526 8.19 -1.02 -14.68
C GLU A 526 7.87 0.17 -15.61
N GLY A 527 6.95 1.04 -15.19
CA GLY A 527 6.58 2.23 -15.95
C GLY A 527 7.64 3.33 -15.96
N TRP A 528 8.60 3.31 -15.02
CA TRP A 528 9.69 4.27 -14.96
C TRP A 528 10.80 3.95 -15.95
N LYS A 529 11.33 5.00 -16.59
CA LYS A 529 12.48 4.92 -17.49
C LYS A 529 13.48 6.00 -17.13
N LEU A 530 14.73 5.60 -16.98
CA LEU A 530 15.85 6.48 -16.65
C LEU A 530 16.65 6.86 -17.90
N LYS A 531 17.03 8.13 -17.98
CA LYS A 531 18.13 8.60 -18.80
C LYS A 531 19.17 9.30 -17.93
N ILE A 532 20.43 8.98 -18.17
CA ILE A 532 21.60 9.68 -17.63
C ILE A 532 22.28 10.34 -18.83
N ASP A 533 22.40 11.67 -18.81
CA ASP A 533 22.92 12.47 -19.93
C ASP A 533 22.23 12.18 -21.27
N GLY A 534 20.92 11.98 -21.24
CA GLY A 534 20.10 11.64 -22.41
C GLY A 534 20.24 10.20 -22.90
N LYS A 535 21.14 9.38 -22.33
CA LYS A 535 21.31 7.97 -22.66
C LYS A 535 20.42 7.10 -21.76
N LYS A 536 19.66 6.19 -22.36
CA LYS A 536 18.83 5.23 -21.62
C LYS A 536 19.73 4.35 -20.74
N THR A 537 19.34 4.21 -19.48
CA THR A 537 20.06 3.40 -18.49
C THR A 537 19.06 2.46 -17.82
N ASP A 538 19.49 1.22 -17.60
CA ASP A 538 18.64 0.20 -16.98
C ASP A 538 18.44 0.50 -15.49
N LEU A 539 17.19 0.35 -15.04
CA LEU A 539 16.81 0.40 -13.63
C LEU A 539 16.74 -1.02 -13.07
N PHE A 540 17.10 -1.18 -11.80
CA PHE A 540 16.97 -2.44 -11.06
C PHE A 540 16.50 -2.18 -9.62
N HIS A 541 16.05 -3.22 -8.92
CA HIS A 541 15.59 -3.07 -7.53
C HIS A 541 16.78 -2.82 -6.59
N VAL A 542 16.58 -1.87 -5.68
CA VAL A 542 17.51 -1.53 -4.62
C VAL A 542 16.75 -1.50 -3.29
N ASN A 543 17.35 -2.04 -2.23
CA ASN A 543 16.80 -1.98 -0.87
C ASN A 543 15.37 -2.53 -0.77
N VAL A 544 15.11 -3.62 -1.51
CA VAL A 544 13.83 -4.32 -1.63
C VAL A 544 12.75 -3.50 -2.35
N MET A 545 12.48 -2.29 -1.88
CA MET A 545 11.40 -1.44 -2.36
C MET A 545 11.81 -0.50 -3.50
N PHE A 546 13.00 0.07 -3.42
CA PHE A 546 13.39 1.21 -4.25
C PHE A 546 13.93 0.79 -5.61
N MET A 547 14.12 1.77 -6.49
CA MET A 547 14.84 1.59 -7.75
C MET A 547 16.20 2.27 -7.72
N GLY A 548 17.15 1.70 -8.46
CA GLY A 548 18.45 2.29 -8.68
C GLY A 548 19.04 1.95 -10.03
N ALA A 549 20.21 2.53 -10.31
CA ALA A 549 20.95 2.37 -11.54
C ALA A 549 22.46 2.53 -11.30
N LEU A 550 23.25 2.02 -12.24
CA LEU A 550 24.70 2.27 -12.26
C LEU A 550 24.95 3.74 -12.67
N LEU A 551 25.73 4.45 -11.86
CA LEU A 551 26.17 5.82 -12.11
C LEU A 551 27.68 5.83 -12.30
N GLN A 552 28.14 6.46 -13.39
CA GLN A 552 29.57 6.61 -13.66
C GLN A 552 30.14 7.81 -12.88
N GLU A 553 31.46 7.93 -12.88
CA GLU A 553 32.13 9.12 -12.35
C GLU A 553 31.83 10.35 -13.23
N GLY A 554 31.56 11.49 -12.59
CA GLY A 554 31.32 12.76 -13.25
C GLY A 554 30.03 13.46 -12.82
N THR A 555 29.76 14.59 -13.49
CA THR A 555 28.52 15.34 -13.34
C THR A 555 27.52 14.88 -14.38
N HIS A 556 26.33 14.51 -13.93
CA HIS A 556 25.31 13.86 -14.73
C HIS A 556 23.95 14.52 -14.58
N GLN A 557 23.24 14.62 -15.70
CA GLN A 557 21.83 15.00 -15.74
C GLN A 557 20.94 13.77 -15.69
N ILE A 558 20.05 13.74 -14.70
CA ILE A 558 19.11 12.67 -14.45
C ILE A 558 17.73 13.05 -14.97
N GLU A 559 17.13 12.19 -15.80
CA GLU A 559 15.75 12.31 -16.25
C GLU A 559 15.03 10.97 -16.06
N LEU A 560 14.05 10.95 -15.16
CA LEU A 560 13.08 9.87 -15.01
C LEU A 560 11.77 10.26 -15.71
N THR A 561 11.20 9.33 -16.47
CA THR A 561 9.89 9.50 -17.11
C THR A 561 9.02 8.29 -16.85
N TYR A 562 7.76 8.52 -16.49
CA TYR A 562 6.79 7.47 -16.22
C TYR A 562 5.80 7.31 -17.38
N MET A 563 5.50 6.05 -17.70
CA MET A 563 4.42 5.68 -18.60
C MET A 563 3.75 4.42 -18.08
N THR A 564 2.44 4.45 -17.87
CA THR A 564 1.69 3.28 -17.40
C THR A 564 1.90 2.10 -18.35
N PRO A 565 2.42 0.96 -17.85
CA PRO A 565 2.60 -0.23 -18.65
C PRO A 565 1.30 -0.67 -19.33
N GLY A 566 1.39 -1.08 -20.60
CA GLY A 566 0.22 -1.51 -21.38
C GLY A 566 -0.66 -0.39 -21.95
N LEU A 567 -0.46 0.88 -21.58
CA LEU A 567 -1.30 1.99 -22.07
C LEU A 567 -1.21 2.17 -23.59
N TYR A 568 -0.01 2.26 -24.16
CA TYR A 568 0.18 2.38 -25.61
C TYR A 568 -0.29 1.14 -26.39
N PRO A 569 0.10 -0.10 -26.03
CA PRO A 569 -0.45 -1.30 -26.66
C PRO A 569 -1.98 -1.36 -26.60
N GLY A 570 -2.59 -1.05 -25.45
CA GLY A 570 -4.04 -1.02 -25.27
C GLY A 570 -4.73 0.00 -26.17
N MET A 571 -4.14 1.20 -26.30
CA MET A 571 -4.60 2.23 -27.23
C MET A 571 -4.54 1.77 -28.69
N LEU A 572 -3.42 1.17 -29.10
CA LEU A 572 -3.24 0.65 -30.47
C LEU A 572 -4.23 -0.47 -30.79
N ILE A 573 -4.44 -1.41 -29.86
CA ILE A 573 -5.42 -2.50 -30.00
C ILE A 573 -6.84 -1.92 -30.14
N SER A 574 -7.18 -0.90 -29.33
CA SER A 574 -8.50 -0.25 -29.38
C SER A 574 -8.74 0.44 -30.72
N ILE A 575 -7.75 1.18 -31.22
CA ILE A 575 -7.81 1.84 -32.53
C ILE A 575 -7.91 0.80 -33.66
N PHE A 576 -7.08 -0.24 -33.63
CA PHE A 576 -7.12 -1.30 -34.64
C PHE A 576 -8.47 -2.03 -34.67
N ALA A 577 -9.03 -2.35 -33.50
CA ALA A 577 -10.36 -2.96 -33.40
C ALA A 577 -11.43 -2.04 -33.98
N LEU A 578 -11.38 -0.73 -33.71
CA LEU A 578 -12.29 0.25 -34.28
C LEU A 578 -12.19 0.33 -35.82
N VAL A 579 -10.97 0.39 -36.36
CA VAL A 579 -10.71 0.40 -37.80
C VAL A 579 -11.22 -0.88 -38.46
N LEU A 580 -10.95 -2.05 -37.87
CA LEU A 580 -11.43 -3.34 -38.38
C LEU A 580 -12.96 -3.39 -38.38
N MET A 581 -13.62 -2.90 -37.33
CA MET A 581 -15.08 -2.80 -37.28
C MET A 581 -15.63 -1.92 -38.42
N ILE A 582 -15.01 -0.76 -38.67
CA ILE A 582 -15.41 0.15 -39.75
C ILE A 582 -15.19 -0.49 -41.13
N LEU A 583 -14.03 -1.14 -41.35
CA LEU A 583 -13.71 -1.83 -42.60
C LEU A 583 -14.68 -2.98 -42.88
N CYS A 584 -14.95 -3.83 -41.88
CA CYS A 584 -15.94 -4.90 -41.97
C CYS A 584 -17.33 -4.36 -42.34
N ARG A 585 -17.72 -3.20 -41.78
CA ARG A 585 -18.97 -2.52 -42.12
C ARG A 585 -18.99 -2.04 -43.57
N CYS A 586 -17.93 -1.36 -44.02
CA CYS A 586 -17.80 -0.85 -45.39
C CYS A 586 -17.77 -1.97 -46.44
N LEU A 587 -17.06 -3.06 -46.17
CA LEU A 587 -17.00 -4.22 -47.07
C LEU A 587 -18.37 -4.90 -47.21
N ARG A 588 -19.12 -5.06 -46.11
CA ARG A 588 -20.49 -5.59 -46.14
C ARG A 588 -21.46 -4.68 -46.92
N MET A 589 -21.28 -3.36 -46.87
CA MET A 589 -22.09 -2.43 -47.69
C MET A 589 -21.77 -2.60 -49.18
N ARG A 590 -20.49 -2.73 -49.56
CA ARG A 590 -20.08 -2.92 -50.96
C ARG A 590 -20.49 -4.28 -51.54
N THR A 591 -20.44 -5.37 -50.77
CA THR A 591 -20.92 -6.68 -51.24
C THR A 591 -22.44 -6.71 -51.38
N GLY A 592 -23.17 -6.09 -50.44
CA GLY A 592 -24.63 -5.93 -50.54
C GLY A 592 -25.08 -5.13 -51.77
N GLU A 593 -24.32 -4.12 -52.20
CA GLU A 593 -24.59 -3.37 -53.43
C GLU A 593 -24.29 -4.17 -54.71
N LYS A 594 -23.23 -5.00 -54.71
CA LYS A 594 -22.91 -5.90 -55.83
C LYS A 594 -23.96 -6.99 -56.02
N ASP A 595 -24.42 -7.62 -54.94
CA ASP A 595 -25.46 -8.65 -54.98
C ASP A 595 -26.80 -8.08 -55.48
N GLN A 596 -27.12 -6.83 -55.13
CA GLN A 596 -28.30 -6.13 -55.66
C GLN A 596 -28.18 -5.76 -57.14
N ARG A 597 -26.99 -5.41 -57.64
CA ARG A 597 -26.78 -5.16 -59.08
C ARG A 597 -26.84 -6.45 -59.91
N CYS A 598 -26.25 -7.56 -59.44
CA CYS A 598 -26.36 -8.85 -60.12
C CYS A 598 -27.82 -9.35 -60.18
N ALA A 599 -28.59 -9.21 -59.10
CA ALA A 599 -30.00 -9.58 -59.07
C ALA A 599 -30.89 -8.72 -59.98
N LYS A 600 -30.50 -7.45 -60.23
CA LYS A 600 -31.22 -6.54 -61.14
C LYS A 600 -30.94 -6.86 -62.62
N ASN A 601 -29.74 -7.35 -62.93
CA ASN A 601 -29.35 -7.71 -64.30
C ASN A 601 -29.76 -9.14 -64.71
N SER A 602 -30.09 -10.01 -63.76
CA SER A 602 -30.60 -11.37 -64.04
C SER A 602 -32.13 -11.45 -64.16
N GLY A 603 -32.84 -10.32 -64.05
CA GLY A 603 -34.31 -10.24 -64.07
C GLY A 603 -34.93 -9.81 -65.41
N THR A 604 -34.14 -9.71 -66.47
CA THR A 604 -34.62 -9.49 -67.84
C THR A 604 -34.08 -10.58 -68.75
N PHE A 605 -34.83 -11.66 -68.88
CA PHE A 605 -34.99 -12.45 -70.10
C PHE A 605 -36.36 -13.13 -70.07
#